data_AF-A0A6A0IF87-F1
#
_entry.id   AF-A0A6A0IF87-F1
#
_cell.length_a   1.000
_cell.length_b   1.000
_cell.length_c   1.000
_cell.angle_alpha   90.00
_cell.angle_beta   90.00
_cell.angle_gamma   90.00
#
_symmetry.space_group_name_H-M   'P 1'
#
loop_
_entity.id
_entity.type
_entity.pdbx_description
1 polymer ?
#
loop_
_entity_poly.entity_id
_entity_poly.type
_entity_poly.pdbx_seq_one_letter_code
_entity_poly.pdbx_strand_id
1 'polypeptide(L)'
;MNDAVPPPPPPPTAPGFPPEGAAPARRSGCLKWGLIGCAGLSVLLVVGLVVLGYKARGLLGWALSTMERQVVAACETGVTADEKKAFEDAVRALSEEARTGKVNPERIQAFQRRATGALSDGKVSPEEIRELTAAARGD
;
A
#
# COMPACT_ATOMS: atom_id res chain seq x y z
N MET A 1 36.27 51.96 -72.64
CA MET A 1 35.08 51.42 -71.95
C MET A 1 35.03 49.93 -72.17
N ASN A 2 35.19 49.13 -71.11
CA ASN A 2 34.59 47.79 -70.94
C ASN A 2 34.90 47.32 -69.52
N ASP A 3 33.91 47.51 -68.64
CA ASP A 3 33.85 47.05 -67.27
C ASP A 3 33.78 45.52 -67.20
N ALA A 4 34.83 44.88 -66.70
CA ALA A 4 34.76 43.48 -66.29
C ALA A 4 34.34 43.42 -64.81
N VAL A 5 33.03 43.32 -64.58
CA VAL A 5 32.45 43.05 -63.27
C VAL A 5 32.96 41.67 -62.79
N PRO A 6 33.56 41.57 -61.58
CA PRO A 6 33.99 40.27 -61.04
C PRO A 6 32.77 39.36 -60.80
N PRO A 7 32.91 38.03 -61.00
CA PRO A 7 31.80 37.11 -60.79
C PRO A 7 31.36 37.13 -59.32
N PRO A 8 30.04 37.01 -59.04
CA PRO A 8 29.54 37.01 -57.68
C PRO A 8 30.07 35.80 -56.90
N PRO A 9 30.32 35.94 -55.58
CA PRO A 9 30.76 34.83 -54.75
C PRO A 9 29.68 33.72 -54.70
N PRO A 10 30.08 32.45 -54.56
CA PRO A 10 29.13 31.34 -54.47
C PRO A 10 28.24 31.50 -53.23
N PRO A 11 26.96 31.08 -53.31
CA PRO A 11 26.04 31.16 -52.18
C PRO A 11 26.54 30.28 -51.01
N PRO A 12 26.26 30.66 -49.75
CA PRO A 12 26.65 29.88 -48.59
C PRO A 12 25.97 28.51 -48.63
N THR A 13 26.77 27.45 -48.50
CA THR A 13 26.30 26.08 -48.33
C THR A 13 25.44 26.00 -47.07
N ALA A 14 24.12 25.86 -47.23
CA ALA A 14 23.23 25.59 -46.11
C ALA A 14 23.71 24.30 -45.40
N PRO A 15 23.78 24.27 -44.06
CA PRO A 15 23.99 23.03 -43.33
C PRO A 15 22.89 22.06 -43.74
N GLY A 16 23.29 20.90 -44.26
CA GLY A 16 22.35 19.89 -44.74
C GLY A 16 21.33 19.58 -43.65
N PHE A 17 20.09 20.02 -43.87
CA PHE A 17 18.96 19.43 -43.18
C PHE A 17 18.92 17.95 -43.56
N PRO A 18 18.84 17.02 -42.60
CA PRO A 18 18.73 15.60 -42.91
C PRO A 18 17.47 15.40 -43.76
N PRO A 19 17.51 14.49 -44.76
CA PRO A 19 16.37 14.26 -45.63
C PRO A 19 15.13 13.96 -44.79
N GLU A 20 14.09 14.76 -45.03
CA GLU A 20 12.74 14.61 -44.50
C GLU A 20 12.16 13.29 -45.06
N GLY A 21 12.52 12.19 -44.40
CA GLY A 21 12.31 10.84 -44.94
C GLY A 21 13.02 9.72 -44.21
N ALA A 22 13.64 9.98 -43.05
CA ALA A 22 14.03 8.90 -42.15
C ALA A 22 12.77 8.30 -41.53
N ALA A 23 12.11 7.40 -42.27
CA ALA A 23 11.19 6.44 -41.68
C ALA A 23 11.83 5.91 -40.40
N PRO A 24 11.14 5.96 -39.23
CA PRO A 24 11.75 5.56 -37.98
C PRO A 24 12.29 4.15 -38.19
N ALA A 25 13.63 4.02 -38.11
CA ALA A 25 14.29 2.74 -38.27
C ALA A 25 13.56 1.77 -37.35
N ARG A 26 12.84 0.81 -37.95
CA ARG A 26 12.00 -0.15 -37.22
C ARG A 26 12.93 -0.96 -36.31
N ARG A 27 13.15 -0.48 -35.08
CA ARG A 27 13.70 -1.26 -33.97
C ARG A 27 12.60 -2.20 -33.47
N SER A 28 12.16 -3.09 -34.36
CA SER A 28 11.01 -3.97 -34.14
C SER A 28 11.35 -5.22 -33.32
N GLY A 29 12.63 -5.45 -32.97
CA GLY A 29 13.07 -6.64 -32.23
C GLY A 29 13.23 -6.41 -30.72
N CYS A 30 13.97 -5.38 -30.32
CA CYS A 30 14.28 -5.11 -28.92
C CYS A 30 13.08 -4.56 -28.12
N LEU A 31 12.21 -3.74 -28.73
CA LEU A 31 11.00 -3.26 -28.05
C LEU A 31 10.01 -4.39 -27.72
N LYS A 32 9.91 -5.43 -28.56
CA LYS A 32 9.00 -6.56 -28.29
C LYS A 32 9.44 -7.35 -27.05
N TRP A 33 10.74 -7.61 -26.92
CA TRP A 33 11.32 -8.27 -25.75
C TRP A 33 11.31 -7.37 -24.50
N GLY A 34 11.56 -6.07 -24.65
CA GLY A 34 11.48 -5.09 -23.56
C GLY A 34 10.06 -4.92 -23.01
N LEU A 35 9.03 -4.92 -23.88
CA LEU A 35 7.64 -4.91 -23.45
C LEU A 35 7.24 -6.21 -22.75
N ILE A 36 7.73 -7.37 -23.21
CA ILE A 36 7.49 -8.64 -22.54
C ILE A 36 8.11 -8.65 -21.14
N GLY A 37 9.31 -8.09 -20.98
CA GLY A 37 9.95 -7.91 -19.68
C GLY A 37 9.19 -6.94 -18.77
N CYS A 38 8.77 -5.78 -19.28
CA CYS A 38 8.04 -4.77 -18.52
C CYS A 38 6.62 -5.22 -18.14
N ALA A 39 5.92 -5.86 -19.08
CA ALA A 39 4.61 -6.45 -18.83
C ALA A 39 4.71 -7.62 -17.83
N GLY A 40 5.74 -8.48 -17.97
CA GLY A 40 6.00 -9.56 -17.03
C GLY A 40 6.30 -9.05 -15.62
N LEU A 41 7.16 -8.03 -15.49
CA LEU A 41 7.45 -7.39 -14.20
C LEU A 41 6.20 -6.74 -13.59
N SER A 42 5.37 -6.08 -14.41
CA SER A 42 4.11 -5.49 -13.95
C SER A 42 3.13 -6.55 -13.44
N VAL A 43 3.00 -7.68 -14.15
CA VAL A 43 2.17 -8.81 -13.71
C VAL A 43 2.71 -9.40 -12.40
N LEU A 44 4.02 -9.59 -12.26
CA LEU A 44 4.62 -10.06 -11.01
C LEU A 44 4.38 -9.10 -9.85
N LEU A 45 4.45 -7.79 -10.08
CA LEU A 45 4.14 -6.78 -9.06
C LEU A 45 2.68 -6.84 -8.64
N VAL A 46 1.74 -6.96 -9.60
CA VAL A 46 0.31 -7.08 -9.31
C VAL A 46 0.03 -8.38 -8.54
N VAL A 47 0.56 -9.51 -8.98
CA VAL A 47 0.42 -10.80 -8.28
C VAL A 47 1.02 -10.71 -6.88
N GLY A 48 2.20 -10.09 -6.74
CA GLY A 48 2.85 -9.86 -5.45
C GLY A 48 1.99 -9.02 -4.51
N LEU A 49 1.43 -7.90 -4.98
CA LEU A 49 0.52 -7.04 -4.22
C LEU A 49 -0.77 -7.77 -3.84
N VAL A 50 -1.33 -8.57 -4.74
CA VAL A 50 -2.55 -9.36 -4.50
C VAL A 50 -2.28 -10.44 -3.44
N VAL A 51 -1.22 -11.22 -3.60
CA VAL A 51 -0.80 -12.25 -2.62
C VAL A 51 -0.48 -11.60 -1.28
N LEU A 52 0.23 -10.47 -1.27
CA LEU A 52 0.51 -9.71 -0.05
C LEU A 52 -0.78 -9.22 0.59
N GLY A 53 -1.74 -8.72 -0.19
CA GLY A 53 -3.05 -8.29 0.32
C GLY A 53 -3.87 -9.43 0.92
N TYR A 54 -3.88 -10.61 0.29
CA TYR A 54 -4.54 -11.80 0.82
C TYR A 54 -3.85 -12.34 2.08
N LYS A 55 -2.51 -12.42 2.07
CA LYS A 55 -1.75 -12.83 3.27
C LYS A 55 -1.83 -11.80 4.39
N ALA A 56 -1.82 -10.50 4.08
CA ALA A 56 -1.96 -9.43 5.05
C ALA A 56 -3.31 -9.52 5.76
N ARG A 57 -4.41 -9.81 5.03
CA ARG A 57 -5.73 -10.05 5.64
C ARG A 57 -5.73 -11.24 6.59
N GLY A 58 -5.04 -12.32 6.24
CA GLY A 58 -4.86 -13.48 7.12
C GLY A 58 -4.03 -13.16 8.36
N LEU A 59 -2.89 -12.48 8.17
CA LEU A 59 -1.97 -12.06 9.22
C LEU A 59 -2.61 -11.06 10.18
N LEU A 60 -3.41 -10.11 9.68
CA LEU A 60 -4.08 -9.11 10.49
C LEU A 60 -5.13 -9.74 11.40
N GLY A 61 -5.89 -10.71 10.89
CA GLY A 61 -6.80 -11.50 11.72
C GLY A 61 -6.06 -12.33 12.78
N TRP A 62 -4.94 -12.96 12.41
CA TRP A 62 -4.10 -13.69 13.38
C TRP A 62 -3.49 -12.78 14.45
N ALA A 63 -3.04 -11.58 14.06
CA ALA A 63 -2.48 -10.59 14.96
C ALA A 63 -3.53 -10.07 15.95
N LEU A 64 -4.74 -9.74 15.45
CA LEU A 64 -5.87 -9.32 16.30
C LEU A 64 -6.24 -10.42 17.31
N SER A 65 -6.36 -11.67 16.88
CA SER A 65 -6.63 -12.79 17.82
C SER A 65 -5.48 -13.04 18.81
N THR A 66 -4.24 -12.73 18.44
CA THR A 66 -3.11 -12.86 19.36
C THR A 66 -3.10 -11.73 20.39
N MET A 67 -3.41 -10.51 19.97
CA MET A 67 -3.57 -9.36 20.85
C MET A 67 -4.76 -9.55 21.79
N GLU A 68 -5.89 -10.07 21.31
CA GLU A 68 -7.05 -10.45 22.12
C GLU A 68 -6.66 -11.40 23.25
N ARG A 69 -5.95 -12.49 22.92
CA ARG A 69 -5.47 -13.45 23.93
C ARG A 69 -4.55 -12.80 24.96
N GLN A 70 -3.69 -11.89 24.55
CA GLN A 70 -2.81 -11.16 25.47
C GLN A 70 -3.59 -10.23 26.40
N VAL A 71 -4.55 -9.47 25.86
CA VAL A 71 -5.43 -8.59 26.65
C VAL A 71 -6.24 -9.40 27.66
N VAL A 72 -6.86 -10.50 27.23
CA VAL A 72 -7.65 -11.39 28.10
C VAL A 72 -6.79 -12.04 29.17
N ALA A 73 -5.56 -12.43 28.84
CA ALA A 73 -4.60 -13.00 29.80
C ALA A 73 -4.07 -11.96 30.80
N ALA A 74 -3.96 -10.69 30.38
CA ALA A 74 -3.52 -9.57 31.22
C ALA A 74 -4.66 -8.95 32.04
N CYS A 75 -5.92 -9.37 31.84
CA CYS A 75 -7.06 -8.88 32.61
C CYS A 75 -6.89 -9.19 34.10
N GLU A 76 -7.04 -8.15 34.92
CA GLU A 76 -7.08 -8.32 36.37
C GLU A 76 -8.35 -9.09 36.80
N THR A 77 -8.35 -9.61 38.03
CA THR A 77 -9.46 -10.39 38.60
C THR A 77 -10.76 -9.59 38.76
N GLY A 78 -10.71 -8.26 38.61
CA GLY A 78 -11.88 -7.38 38.60
C GLY A 78 -12.67 -7.36 37.30
N VAL A 79 -12.14 -7.93 36.21
CA VAL A 79 -12.81 -7.96 34.91
C VAL A 79 -13.82 -9.10 34.85
N THR A 80 -15.09 -8.76 34.62
CA THR A 80 -16.19 -9.73 34.54
C THR A 80 -16.15 -10.56 33.25
N ALA A 81 -16.80 -11.73 33.26
CA ALA A 81 -16.90 -12.56 32.06
C ALA A 81 -17.66 -11.88 30.92
N ASP A 82 -18.67 -11.07 31.24
CA ASP A 82 -19.44 -10.29 30.26
C ASP A 82 -18.57 -9.22 29.58
N GLU A 83 -17.68 -8.54 30.31
CA GLU A 83 -16.75 -7.57 29.73
C GLU A 83 -15.74 -8.21 28.79
N LYS A 84 -15.20 -9.39 29.17
CA LYS A 84 -14.31 -10.16 28.28
C LYS A 84 -15.03 -10.57 27.02
N LYS A 85 -16.24 -11.11 27.14
CA LYS A 85 -17.05 -11.52 25.99
C LYS A 85 -17.39 -10.34 25.07
N ALA A 86 -17.74 -9.19 25.64
CA ALA A 86 -18.03 -7.98 24.87
C ALA A 86 -16.81 -7.48 24.08
N PHE A 87 -15.61 -7.59 24.67
CA PHE A 87 -14.35 -7.30 24.01
C PHE A 87 -14.03 -8.29 22.89
N GLU A 88 -14.13 -9.60 23.15
CA GLU A 88 -13.91 -10.66 22.15
C GLU A 88 -14.84 -10.50 20.93
N ASP A 89 -16.13 -10.24 21.18
CA ASP A 89 -17.12 -10.01 20.12
C ASP A 89 -16.79 -8.75 19.30
N ALA A 90 -16.33 -7.67 19.95
CA ALA A 90 -15.93 -6.44 19.27
C ALA A 90 -14.66 -6.62 18.42
N VAL A 91 -13.65 -7.32 18.94
CA VAL A 91 -12.41 -7.62 18.21
C VAL A 91 -12.68 -8.57 17.04
N ARG A 92 -13.59 -9.53 17.20
CA ARG A 92 -14.03 -10.42 16.12
C ARG A 92 -14.68 -9.62 14.99
N ALA A 93 -15.61 -8.72 15.31
CA ALA A 93 -16.24 -7.85 14.31
C ALA A 93 -15.22 -6.96 13.59
N LEU A 94 -14.29 -6.34 14.33
CA LEU A 94 -13.18 -5.57 13.78
C LEU A 94 -12.32 -6.41 12.81
N SER A 95 -12.01 -7.65 13.18
CA SER A 95 -11.23 -8.59 12.38
C SER A 95 -11.94 -8.98 11.08
N GLU A 96 -13.25 -9.22 11.12
CA GLU A 96 -14.05 -9.52 9.93
C GLU A 96 -14.13 -8.32 8.98
N GLU A 97 -14.31 -7.11 9.51
CA GLU A 97 -14.28 -5.89 8.71
C GLU A 97 -12.89 -5.64 8.11
N ALA A 98 -11.83 -5.91 8.87
CA ALA A 98 -10.46 -5.80 8.38
C ALA A 98 -10.16 -6.83 7.27
N ARG A 99 -10.66 -8.05 7.42
CA ARG A 99 -10.57 -9.10 6.39
C ARG A 99 -11.35 -8.76 5.14
N THR A 100 -12.49 -8.11 5.24
CA THR A 100 -13.26 -7.66 4.08
C THR A 100 -12.71 -6.35 3.48
N GLY A 101 -11.80 -5.67 4.18
CA GLY A 101 -11.26 -4.36 3.80
C GLY A 101 -12.25 -3.22 3.98
N LYS A 102 -13.28 -3.43 4.81
CA LYS A 102 -14.33 -2.46 5.12
C LYS A 102 -14.03 -1.65 6.39
N VAL A 103 -12.98 -2.03 7.13
CA VAL A 103 -12.58 -1.34 8.35
C VAL A 103 -11.93 0.00 8.03
N ASN A 104 -12.27 1.03 8.81
CA ASN A 104 -11.59 2.30 8.74
C ASN A 104 -10.16 2.17 9.34
N PRO A 105 -9.10 2.57 8.62
CA PRO A 105 -7.73 2.57 9.15
C PRO A 105 -7.55 3.40 10.43
N GLU A 106 -8.27 4.53 10.58
CA GLU A 106 -8.24 5.35 11.79
C GLU A 106 -8.75 4.58 13.01
N ARG A 107 -9.75 3.70 12.81
CA ARG A 107 -10.31 2.85 13.86
C ARG A 107 -9.31 1.77 14.29
N ILE A 108 -8.62 1.14 13.34
CA ILE A 108 -7.54 0.18 13.67
C ILE A 108 -6.44 0.90 14.46
N GLN A 109 -6.04 2.09 14.03
CA GLN A 109 -4.96 2.84 14.67
C GLN A 109 -5.35 3.28 16.10
N ALA A 110 -6.59 3.75 16.28
CA ALA A 110 -7.13 4.10 17.59
C ALA A 110 -7.13 2.87 18.53
N PHE A 111 -7.64 1.72 18.04
CA PHE A 111 -7.62 0.47 18.78
C PHE A 111 -6.19 0.04 19.16
N GLN A 112 -5.25 0.04 18.21
CA GLN A 112 -3.85 -0.33 18.47
C GLN A 112 -3.17 0.58 19.49
N ARG A 113 -3.41 1.88 19.42
CA ARG A 113 -2.86 2.85 20.38
C ARG A 113 -3.41 2.60 21.77
N ARG A 114 -4.72 2.35 21.89
CA ARG A 114 -5.38 2.03 23.16
C ARG A 114 -4.88 0.69 23.72
N ALA A 115 -4.76 -0.33 22.88
CA ALA A 115 -4.26 -1.66 23.26
C ALA A 115 -2.81 -1.60 23.75
N THR A 116 -1.96 -0.82 23.08
CA THR A 116 -0.58 -0.63 23.52
C THR A 116 -0.50 0.14 24.84
N GLY A 117 -1.36 1.16 25.02
CA GLY A 117 -1.50 1.88 26.28
C GLY A 117 -1.91 0.95 27.43
N ALA A 118 -3.01 0.22 27.26
CA ALA A 118 -3.53 -0.70 28.27
C ALA A 118 -2.60 -1.87 28.58
N LEU A 119 -1.77 -2.29 27.61
CA LEU A 119 -0.77 -3.34 27.83
C LEU A 119 0.57 -2.81 28.37
N SER A 120 0.76 -1.48 28.47
CA SER A 120 2.04 -0.89 28.91
C SER A 120 2.39 -1.27 30.35
N ASP A 121 1.39 -1.31 31.22
CA ASP A 121 1.55 -1.69 32.63
C ASP A 121 1.40 -3.22 32.85
N GLY A 122 1.23 -3.99 31.77
CA GLY A 122 1.11 -5.45 31.79
C GLY A 122 -0.18 -5.97 32.42
N LYS A 123 -1.14 -5.08 32.70
CA LYS A 123 -2.41 -5.39 33.34
C LYS A 123 -3.52 -4.60 32.69
N VAL A 124 -4.68 -5.24 32.53
CA VAL A 124 -5.87 -4.61 31.95
C VAL A 124 -6.96 -4.55 33.00
N SER A 125 -7.29 -3.33 33.41
CA SER A 125 -8.38 -3.01 34.33
C SER A 125 -9.75 -3.09 33.66
N PRO A 126 -10.85 -3.14 34.45
CA PRO A 126 -12.23 -3.10 33.93
C PRO A 126 -12.54 -1.86 33.10
N GLU A 127 -11.94 -0.71 33.44
CA GLU A 127 -12.09 0.53 32.71
C GLU A 127 -11.39 0.43 31.35
N GLU A 128 -10.17 -0.09 31.32
CA GLU A 128 -9.38 -0.25 30.09
C GLU A 128 -10.02 -1.24 29.13
N ILE A 129 -10.57 -2.36 29.60
CA ILE A 129 -11.23 -3.32 28.70
C ILE A 129 -12.50 -2.72 28.07
N ARG A 130 -13.23 -1.84 28.79
CA ARG A 130 -14.38 -1.12 28.23
C ARG A 130 -13.94 -0.11 27.18
N GLU A 131 -12.88 0.64 27.46
CA GLU A 131 -12.32 1.59 26.48
C GLU A 131 -11.77 0.88 25.24
N LEU A 132 -11.11 -0.27 25.42
CA LEU A 132 -10.64 -1.11 24.31
C LEU A 132 -11.80 -1.64 23.48
N THR A 133 -12.89 -2.03 24.14
CA THR A 133 -14.11 -2.49 23.49
C THR A 133 -14.77 -1.36 22.68
N ALA A 134 -14.86 -0.15 23.23
CA ALA A 134 -15.36 1.03 22.53
C ALA A 134 -14.50 1.37 21.31
N ALA A 135 -13.17 1.38 21.46
CA ALA A 135 -12.24 1.62 20.37
C ALA A 135 -12.33 0.55 19.25
N ALA A 136 -12.60 -0.72 19.60
CA ALA A 136 -12.81 -1.78 18.63
C ALA A 136 -14.11 -1.61 17.82
N ARG A 137 -15.17 -1.11 18.47
CA ARG A 137 -16.47 -0.79 17.85
C ARG A 137 -16.43 0.48 17.00
N GLY A 138 -15.61 1.46 17.39
CA GLY A 138 -15.55 2.78 16.77
C GLY A 138 -16.44 3.83 17.43
N ASP A 139 -16.76 3.64 18.71
CA ASP A 139 -17.42 4.62 19.56
C ASP A 139 -16.43 5.64 20.15
#